data_AF-A0A136LXP7-F1
#
_entry.id   AF-A0A136LXP7-F1
#
_cell.length_a   1.000
_cell.length_b   1.000
_cell.length_c   1.000
_cell.angle_alpha   90.00
_cell.angle_beta   90.00
_cell.angle_gamma   90.00
#
_symmetry.space_group_name_H-M   'P 1'
#
loop_
_entity.id
_entity.type
_entity.pdbx_description
1 polymer ?
#
loop_
_entity_poly.entity_id
_entity_poly.type
_entity_poly.pdbx_seq_one_letter_code
_entity_poly.pdbx_strand_id
1 'polypeptide(L)'
;MDKELQVDLRGIVQGVNLRRSLSKYANILGLKGYVKNESDGRVTVLAQGSEKKLEELLAWILKLPFPVKITGMNYEWREPTEKLKAFKVEKEKPFLQDEAQSFLNLSKELMRMRTERRIPQHVVIIPDGNRRWAREQGLKAWIGHKTSSQPQRIAEYIAECKDLEVKYLSFWALSTENLTERDPKEVKVIFDQLLNNLQEYKDIMTRENIRFRHLGRKDRMPRPVLDALAELEEATKNNTAVSMQLCLDYGGRDDIVRAVNKMIDAGVKEVTESTISQYLDSAGLPDPDLIIRTSGEHRTSGIMAYQATYAELYFTNIYFPDFGPMEFRRAMLDYAGRVRRFGGTAEADLKNSSEAKLADKSG
;
A
#
# COMPACT_ATOMS: atom_id res chain seq x y z
N MET A 1 -40.15 -9.75 8.01
CA MET A 1 -40.03 -8.92 9.23
C MET A 1 -38.58 -8.49 9.35
N ASP A 2 -38.33 -7.26 9.80
CA ASP A 2 -36.95 -6.82 10.07
C ASP A 2 -36.40 -7.63 11.24
N LYS A 3 -35.20 -8.19 11.07
CA LYS A 3 -34.44 -8.87 12.12
C LYS A 3 -33.36 -7.93 12.64
N GLU A 4 -32.84 -8.22 13.83
CA GLU A 4 -31.68 -7.56 14.39
C GLU A 4 -30.53 -8.54 14.58
N LEU A 5 -29.31 -8.11 14.27
CA LEU A 5 -28.08 -8.86 14.46
C LEU A 5 -27.13 -8.01 15.29
N GLN A 6 -26.68 -8.53 16.43
CA GLN A 6 -25.53 -7.98 17.16
C GLN A 6 -24.28 -8.82 16.84
N VAL A 7 -23.16 -8.17 16.53
CA VAL A 7 -21.86 -8.81 16.33
C VAL A 7 -20.81 -8.13 17.20
N ASP A 8 -20.13 -8.91 18.03
CA ASP A 8 -19.03 -8.46 18.88
C ASP A 8 -17.71 -9.00 18.33
N LEU A 9 -16.82 -8.09 17.93
CA LEU A 9 -15.53 -8.41 17.33
C LEU A 9 -14.41 -8.17 18.35
N ARG A 10 -13.47 -9.12 18.44
CA ARG A 10 -12.24 -9.07 19.26
C ARG A 10 -11.01 -9.20 18.36
N GLY A 11 -9.91 -8.57 18.77
CA GLY A 11 -8.62 -8.62 18.09
C GLY A 11 -8.14 -7.24 17.67
N ILE A 12 -7.51 -7.12 16.50
CA ILE A 12 -7.13 -5.83 15.92
C ILE A 12 -8.33 -5.27 15.17
N VAL A 13 -9.30 -4.76 15.93
CA VAL A 13 -10.61 -4.31 15.41
C VAL A 13 -10.85 -2.81 15.64
N GLN A 14 -10.13 -2.21 16.59
CA GLN A 14 -10.12 -0.77 16.84
C GLN A 14 -8.89 -0.10 16.20
N GLY A 15 -9.02 1.16 15.78
CA GLY A 15 -7.92 1.93 15.16
C GLY A 15 -7.59 1.58 13.69
N VAL A 16 -8.28 0.59 13.14
CA VAL A 16 -8.04 0.06 11.78
C VAL A 16 -9.09 0.53 10.77
N ASN A 17 -9.72 1.68 11.02
CA ASN A 17 -10.85 2.21 10.23
C ASN A 17 -12.05 1.26 10.07
N LEU A 18 -12.11 0.14 10.80
CA LEU A 18 -13.15 -0.88 10.69
C LEU A 18 -14.56 -0.31 10.85
N ARG A 19 -14.79 0.56 11.84
CA ARG A 19 -16.10 1.21 12.04
C ARG A 19 -16.57 1.99 10.81
N ARG A 20 -15.66 2.69 10.13
CA ARG A 20 -15.98 3.46 8.92
C ARG A 20 -16.30 2.54 7.75
N SER A 21 -15.51 1.48 7.58
CA SER A 21 -15.73 0.47 6.54
C SER A 21 -17.04 -0.28 6.74
N LEU A 22 -17.33 -0.71 7.97
CA LEU A 22 -18.60 -1.33 8.37
C LEU A 22 -19.78 -0.42 8.10
N SER A 23 -19.69 0.84 8.54
CA SER A 23 -20.76 1.81 8.31
C SER A 23 -21.02 2.01 6.81
N LYS A 24 -19.97 2.15 6.00
CA LYS A 24 -20.11 2.29 4.55
C LYS A 24 -20.76 1.06 3.92
N TYR A 25 -20.31 -0.15 4.28
CA TYR A 25 -20.83 -1.40 3.72
C TYR A 25 -22.27 -1.66 4.15
N ALA A 26 -22.60 -1.45 5.43
CA ALA A 26 -23.96 -1.58 5.94
C ALA A 26 -24.93 -0.60 5.26
N ASN A 27 -24.49 0.64 5.00
CA ASN A 27 -25.28 1.60 4.22
C ASN A 27 -25.50 1.17 2.77
N ILE A 28 -24.51 0.54 2.11
CA ILE A 28 -24.68 -0.04 0.75
C ILE A 28 -25.75 -1.14 0.76
N LEU A 29 -25.78 -1.99 1.78
CA LEU A 29 -26.81 -3.01 1.95
C LEU A 29 -28.19 -2.41 2.31
N GLY A 30 -28.26 -1.12 2.67
CA GLY A 30 -29.47 -0.47 3.16
C GLY A 30 -29.89 -0.96 4.55
N LEU A 31 -28.93 -1.38 5.37
CA LEU A 31 -29.15 -1.74 6.77
C LEU A 31 -29.24 -0.49 7.64
N LYS A 32 -29.88 -0.62 8.80
CA LYS A 32 -29.97 0.44 9.82
C LYS A 32 -29.29 -0.06 11.09
N GLY A 33 -28.67 0.80 11.88
CA GLY A 33 -27.80 0.27 12.93
C GLY A 33 -26.76 1.23 13.45
N TYR A 34 -25.81 0.66 14.17
CA TYR A 34 -24.59 1.36 14.50
C TYR A 34 -23.41 0.43 14.64
N VAL A 35 -22.23 1.03 14.66
CA VAL A 35 -21.00 0.37 15.05
C VAL A 35 -20.24 1.24 16.05
N LYS A 36 -19.72 0.63 17.12
CA LYS A 36 -19.03 1.33 18.19
C LYS A 36 -17.79 0.59 18.68
N ASN A 37 -16.87 1.35 19.24
CA ASN A 37 -15.72 0.83 19.97
C ASN A 37 -16.15 0.65 21.43
N GLU A 38 -15.96 -0.54 21.98
CA GLU A 38 -16.13 -0.81 23.40
C GLU A 38 -14.87 -0.43 24.19
N SER A 39 -15.02 -0.10 25.47
CA SER A 39 -13.90 0.28 26.34
C SER A 39 -12.91 -0.85 26.58
N ASP A 40 -13.34 -2.11 26.44
CA ASP A 40 -12.54 -3.33 26.60
C ASP A 40 -11.79 -3.75 25.32
N GLY A 41 -11.82 -2.93 24.27
CA GLY A 41 -11.13 -3.18 23.01
C GLY A 41 -11.96 -3.88 21.94
N ARG A 42 -13.23 -4.24 22.21
CA ARG A 42 -14.12 -4.84 21.20
C ARG A 42 -14.68 -3.81 20.22
N VAL A 43 -15.14 -4.28 19.06
CA VAL A 43 -16.03 -3.51 18.19
C VAL A 43 -17.38 -4.19 18.14
N THR A 44 -18.42 -3.48 18.53
CA THR A 44 -19.81 -3.97 18.51
C THR A 44 -20.53 -3.38 17.31
N VAL A 45 -21.20 -4.25 16.56
CA VAL A 45 -22.04 -3.91 15.41
C VAL A 45 -23.46 -4.31 15.76
N LEU A 46 -24.41 -3.37 15.68
CA LEU A 46 -25.85 -3.66 15.75
C LEU A 46 -26.46 -3.30 14.40
N ALA A 47 -27.11 -4.26 13.74
CA ALA A 47 -27.68 -4.06 12.41
C ALA A 47 -29.11 -4.61 12.33
N GLN A 48 -29.99 -3.84 11.70
CA GLN A 48 -31.40 -4.15 11.46
C GLN A 48 -31.69 -4.16 9.96
N GLY A 49 -32.45 -5.17 9.51
CA GLY A 49 -32.88 -5.30 8.12
C GLY A 49 -33.44 -6.69 7.81
N SER A 50 -33.56 -7.01 6.53
CA SER A 50 -33.91 -8.37 6.11
C SER A 50 -32.79 -9.34 6.47
N GLU A 51 -33.14 -10.53 6.95
CA GLU A 51 -32.23 -11.62 7.31
C GLU A 51 -31.10 -11.84 6.28
N LYS A 52 -31.45 -11.98 5.00
CA LYS A 52 -30.47 -12.13 3.90
C LYS A 52 -29.38 -11.04 3.89
N LYS A 53 -29.74 -9.78 4.13
CA LYS A 53 -28.79 -8.66 4.13
C LYS A 53 -27.90 -8.67 5.38
N LEU A 54 -28.43 -9.15 6.50
CA LEU A 54 -27.68 -9.32 7.74
C LEU A 54 -26.67 -10.48 7.61
N GLU A 55 -27.06 -11.56 6.93
CA GLU A 55 -26.14 -12.65 6.56
C GLU A 55 -25.03 -12.15 5.61
N GLU A 56 -25.36 -11.30 4.62
CA GLU A 56 -24.36 -10.68 3.74
C GLU A 56 -23.38 -9.79 4.53
N LEU A 57 -23.86 -9.01 5.50
CA LEU A 57 -22.99 -8.24 6.40
C LEU A 57 -22.06 -9.16 7.22
N LEU A 58 -22.60 -10.24 7.80
CA LEU A 58 -21.82 -11.20 8.59
C LEU A 58 -20.76 -11.91 7.73
N ALA A 59 -21.13 -12.34 6.52
CA ALA A 59 -20.20 -12.95 5.58
C ALA A 59 -19.08 -12.00 5.15
N TRP A 60 -19.37 -10.71 5.04
CA TRP A 60 -18.36 -9.68 4.76
C TRP A 60 -17.43 -9.45 5.96
N ILE A 61 -17.96 -9.41 7.19
CA ILE A 61 -17.18 -9.31 8.43
C ILE A 61 -16.16 -10.44 8.53
N LEU A 62 -16.56 -11.67 8.20
CA LEU A 62 -15.68 -12.84 8.20
C LEU A 62 -14.55 -12.77 7.16
N LYS A 63 -14.68 -11.90 6.15
CA LYS A 63 -13.72 -11.71 5.06
C LYS A 63 -12.99 -10.37 5.13
N LEU A 64 -13.05 -9.70 6.29
CA LEU A 64 -12.42 -8.40 6.45
C LEU A 64 -10.93 -8.45 6.10
N PRO A 65 -10.45 -7.59 5.20
CA PRO A 65 -9.03 -7.53 4.88
C PRO A 65 -8.27 -6.94 6.06
N PHE A 66 -6.98 -7.23 6.09
CA PHE A 66 -6.03 -6.57 6.97
C PHE A 66 -6.11 -5.03 6.77
N PRO A 67 -5.90 -4.17 7.81
CA PRO A 67 -5.36 -4.44 9.15
C PRO A 67 -6.30 -5.06 10.17
N VAL A 68 -7.52 -5.41 9.77
CA VAL A 68 -8.46 -6.05 10.70
C VAL A 68 -8.05 -7.50 10.93
N LYS A 69 -7.72 -7.83 12.19
CA LYS A 69 -7.48 -9.22 12.62
C LYS A 69 -8.49 -9.61 13.67
N ILE A 70 -9.49 -10.39 13.28
CA ILE A 70 -10.48 -10.94 14.22
C ILE A 70 -9.86 -12.16 14.90
N THR A 71 -9.62 -12.06 16.21
CA THR A 71 -9.17 -13.18 17.05
C THR A 71 -10.33 -13.86 17.77
N GLY A 72 -11.50 -13.22 17.80
CA GLY A 72 -12.74 -13.79 18.28
C GLY A 72 -13.93 -13.00 17.77
N MET A 73 -15.02 -13.69 17.45
CA MET A 73 -16.28 -13.09 17.00
C MET A 73 -17.43 -13.83 17.65
N ASN A 74 -18.32 -13.08 18.29
CA ASN A 74 -19.62 -13.58 18.75
C ASN A 74 -20.71 -12.84 17.99
N TYR A 75 -21.81 -13.50 17.70
CA TYR A 75 -22.98 -12.84 17.11
C TYR A 75 -24.27 -13.44 17.67
N GLU A 76 -25.31 -12.62 17.71
CA GLU A 76 -26.61 -12.97 18.28
C GLU A 76 -27.72 -12.37 17.41
N TRP A 77 -28.72 -13.20 17.10
CA TRP A 77 -29.94 -12.78 16.40
C TRP A 77 -31.00 -12.36 17.42
N ARG A 78 -31.64 -11.21 17.18
CA ARG A 78 -32.64 -10.63 18.07
C ARG A 78 -33.86 -10.14 17.30
N GLU A 79 -34.95 -9.95 18.03
CA GLU A 79 -36.10 -9.19 17.56
C GLU A 79 -35.87 -7.70 17.84
N PRO A 80 -36.04 -6.80 16.86
CA PRO A 80 -35.78 -5.37 17.05
C PRO A 80 -36.68 -4.79 18.15
N THR A 81 -36.08 -4.29 19.23
CA THR A 81 -36.79 -3.60 20.31
C THR A 81 -37.12 -2.15 19.96
N GLU A 82 -36.32 -1.52 19.10
CA GLU A 82 -36.49 -0.15 18.64
C GLU A 82 -36.25 -0.03 17.12
N LYS A 83 -36.93 0.90 16.45
CA LYS A 83 -36.70 1.15 15.01
C LYS A 83 -35.58 2.16 14.80
N LEU A 84 -34.44 1.69 14.33
CA LEU A 84 -33.33 2.55 13.92
C LEU A 84 -33.61 3.19 12.56
N LYS A 85 -33.07 4.39 12.31
CA LYS A 85 -33.34 5.17 11.09
C LYS A 85 -32.25 5.07 10.03
N ALA A 86 -31.00 4.98 10.44
CA ALA A 86 -29.82 4.93 9.56
C ALA A 86 -28.70 4.12 10.22
N PHE A 87 -27.70 3.72 9.44
CA PHE A 87 -26.48 3.11 9.97
C PHE A 87 -25.43 4.19 10.30
N LYS A 88 -24.99 4.27 11.55
CA LYS A 88 -24.03 5.31 12.01
C LYS A 88 -22.84 4.75 12.78
N VAL A 89 -21.77 5.53 12.87
CA VAL A 89 -20.68 5.24 13.81
C VAL A 89 -21.02 5.93 15.14
N GLU A 90 -21.13 5.16 16.21
CA GLU A 90 -21.37 5.69 17.55
C GLU A 90 -20.03 5.98 18.23
N LYS A 91 -19.90 7.19 18.79
CA LYS A 91 -18.67 7.70 19.39
C LYS A 91 -18.87 7.80 20.91
N GLU A 92 -18.36 6.84 21.67
CA GLU A 92 -18.33 6.92 23.14
C GLU A 92 -17.12 7.72 23.66
N LYS A 93 -16.02 7.79 22.90
CA LYS A 93 -14.80 8.51 23.27
C LYS A 93 -14.53 9.71 22.35
N PRO A 94 -13.84 10.76 22.82
CA PRO A 94 -13.31 11.79 21.96
C PRO A 94 -12.42 11.16 20.88
N PHE A 95 -12.56 11.62 19.64
CA PHE A 95 -11.79 11.17 18.46
C PHE A 95 -10.28 10.99 18.75
N LEU A 96 -9.70 11.89 19.54
CA LEU A 96 -8.29 11.88 19.95
C LEU A 96 -7.87 10.63 20.74
N GLN A 97 -8.75 10.09 21.60
CA GLN A 97 -8.42 8.89 22.39
C GLN A 97 -8.42 7.62 21.52
N ASP A 98 -9.33 7.54 20.55
CA ASP A 98 -9.37 6.41 19.60
C ASP A 98 -8.14 6.41 18.68
N GLU A 99 -7.67 7.58 18.24
CA GLU A 99 -6.43 7.71 17.48
C GLU A 99 -5.20 7.33 18.31
N ALA A 100 -5.14 7.77 19.57
CA ALA A 100 -4.05 7.40 20.47
C ALA A 100 -3.96 5.88 20.70
N GLN A 101 -5.11 5.21 20.92
CA GLN A 101 -5.14 3.76 21.09
C GLN A 101 -4.77 3.02 19.79
N SER A 102 -5.24 3.52 18.65
CA SER A 102 -4.84 3.03 17.32
C SER A 102 -3.33 3.07 17.14
N PHE A 103 -2.72 4.21 17.47
CA PHE A 103 -1.28 4.43 17.37
C PHE A 103 -0.50 3.47 18.29
N LEU A 104 -0.99 3.25 19.51
CA LEU A 104 -0.35 2.35 20.47
C LEU A 104 -0.38 0.89 19.99
N ASN A 105 -1.53 0.44 19.46
CA ASN A 105 -1.66 -0.91 18.92
C ASN A 105 -0.78 -1.11 17.68
N LEU A 106 -0.75 -0.12 16.79
CA LEU A 106 0.13 -0.15 15.62
C LEU A 106 1.60 -0.24 16.03
N SER A 107 2.03 0.57 16.99
CA SER A 107 3.41 0.57 17.49
C SER A 107 3.82 -0.80 18.04
N LYS A 108 2.95 -1.46 18.82
CA LYS A 108 3.21 -2.82 19.32
C LYS A 108 3.38 -3.83 18.20
N GLU A 109 2.54 -3.75 17.18
CA GLU A 109 2.57 -4.70 16.06
C GLU A 109 3.79 -4.48 15.15
N LEU A 110 4.21 -3.23 14.94
CA LEU A 110 5.43 -2.91 14.21
C LEU A 110 6.66 -3.43 14.94
N MET A 111 6.71 -3.31 16.26
CA MET A 111 7.78 -3.91 17.07
C MET A 111 7.82 -5.42 16.91
N ARG A 112 6.66 -6.10 16.95
CA ARG A 112 6.58 -7.55 16.71
C ARG A 112 7.05 -7.93 15.30
N MET A 113 6.58 -7.22 14.27
CA MET A 113 7.00 -7.43 12.88
C MET A 113 8.53 -7.36 12.74
N ARG A 114 9.16 -6.37 13.39
CA ARG A 114 10.61 -6.22 13.40
C ARG A 114 11.30 -7.40 14.08
N THR A 115 10.82 -7.81 15.26
CA THR A 115 11.37 -8.97 15.97
C THR A 115 11.25 -10.27 15.17
N GLU A 116 10.14 -10.46 14.46
CA GLU A 116 9.89 -11.65 13.63
C GLU A 116 10.53 -11.57 12.23
N ARG A 117 11.24 -10.47 11.91
CA ARG A 117 11.88 -10.20 10.60
C ARG A 117 10.95 -10.35 9.39
N ARG A 118 9.68 -9.99 9.54
CA ARG A 118 8.68 -10.05 8.46
C ARG A 118 8.54 -8.71 7.75
N ILE A 119 9.65 -8.19 7.24
CA ILE A 119 9.74 -6.87 6.63
C ILE A 119 10.07 -7.03 5.14
N PRO A 120 9.32 -6.37 4.22
CA PRO A 120 9.67 -6.39 2.82
C PRO A 120 11.00 -5.65 2.61
N GLN A 121 11.93 -6.25 1.88
CA GLN A 121 13.18 -5.59 1.50
C GLN A 121 12.94 -4.54 0.41
N HIS A 122 12.07 -4.84 -0.55
CA HIS A 122 11.74 -3.94 -1.65
C HIS A 122 10.24 -3.66 -1.74
N VAL A 123 9.89 -2.39 -1.54
CA VAL A 123 8.51 -1.89 -1.64
C VAL A 123 8.37 -1.02 -2.88
N VAL A 124 7.34 -1.27 -3.68
CA VAL A 124 6.96 -0.44 -4.83
C VAL A 124 5.65 0.25 -4.53
N ILE A 125 5.56 1.54 -4.79
CA ILE A 125 4.34 2.33 -4.65
C ILE A 125 3.88 2.80 -6.03
N ILE A 126 2.62 2.52 -6.35
CA ILE A 126 1.86 3.08 -7.47
C ILE A 126 1.02 4.24 -6.92
N PRO A 127 1.50 5.50 -7.02
CA PRO A 127 0.85 6.70 -6.45
C PRO A 127 -0.34 7.17 -7.29
N ASP A 128 -1.41 6.38 -7.28
CA ASP A 128 -2.67 6.65 -8.00
C ASP A 128 -3.63 7.53 -7.16
N GLY A 129 -4.57 8.19 -7.83
CA GLY A 129 -5.63 9.00 -7.21
C GLY A 129 -5.42 10.50 -7.24
N ASN A 130 -4.26 11.01 -7.63
CA ASN A 130 -3.92 12.45 -7.56
C ASN A 130 -4.95 13.37 -8.23
N ARG A 131 -5.38 13.03 -9.45
CA ARG A 131 -6.37 13.80 -10.20
C ARG A 131 -7.77 13.71 -9.59
N ARG A 132 -8.15 12.54 -9.07
CA ARG A 132 -9.46 12.30 -8.41
C ARG A 132 -9.54 13.08 -7.11
N TRP A 133 -8.51 12.98 -6.28
CA TRP A 133 -8.35 13.74 -5.04
C TRP A 133 -8.52 15.26 -5.26
N ALA A 134 -7.85 15.82 -6.28
CA ALA A 134 -7.97 17.24 -6.58
C ALA A 134 -9.41 17.61 -7.01
N ARG A 135 -10.03 16.81 -7.90
CA ARG A 135 -11.39 17.07 -8.39
C ARG A 135 -12.44 17.02 -7.28
N GLU A 136 -12.32 16.07 -6.34
CA GLU A 136 -13.23 15.95 -5.20
C GLU A 136 -13.20 17.18 -4.27
N GLN A 137 -12.11 17.94 -4.30
CA GLN A 137 -11.95 19.19 -3.56
C GLN A 137 -12.23 20.45 -4.39
N GLY A 138 -12.69 20.30 -5.64
CA GLY A 138 -12.86 21.43 -6.55
C GLY A 138 -11.55 22.06 -7.06
N LEU A 139 -10.43 21.35 -6.89
CA LEU A 139 -9.08 21.80 -7.26
C LEU A 139 -8.68 21.34 -8.67
N LYS A 140 -7.73 22.05 -9.28
CA LYS A 140 -7.14 21.66 -10.57
C LYS A 140 -6.27 20.40 -10.41
N ALA A 141 -6.27 19.53 -11.42
CA ALA A 141 -5.57 18.23 -11.40
C ALA A 141 -4.07 18.32 -11.03
N TRP A 142 -3.36 19.36 -11.51
CA TRP A 142 -1.94 19.57 -11.20
C TRP A 142 -1.67 19.78 -9.71
N ILE A 143 -2.66 20.27 -8.94
CA ILE A 143 -2.51 20.46 -7.49
C ILE A 143 -2.33 19.11 -6.80
N GLY A 144 -3.10 18.09 -7.17
CA GLY A 144 -2.93 16.74 -6.61
C GLY A 144 -1.55 16.14 -6.93
N HIS A 145 -1.02 16.39 -8.14
CA HIS A 145 0.33 15.98 -8.51
C HIS A 145 1.39 16.73 -7.70
N LYS A 146 1.26 18.05 -7.58
CA LYS A 146 2.16 18.88 -6.77
C LYS A 146 2.18 18.45 -5.31
N THR A 147 1.02 18.20 -4.70
CA THR A 147 0.93 17.70 -3.32
C THR A 147 1.66 16.38 -3.16
N SER A 148 1.53 15.48 -4.13
CA SER A 148 2.13 14.15 -4.10
C SER A 148 3.63 14.14 -4.30
N SER A 149 4.16 15.07 -5.09
CA SER A 149 5.56 15.14 -5.47
C SER A 149 6.40 16.04 -4.56
N GLN A 150 5.89 16.43 -3.39
CA GLN A 150 6.64 17.27 -2.44
C GLN A 150 7.84 16.50 -1.87
N PRO A 151 9.05 17.09 -1.88
CA PRO A 151 10.24 16.42 -1.33
C PRO A 151 10.12 16.01 0.13
N GLN A 152 9.41 16.81 0.95
CA GLN A 152 9.14 16.49 2.36
C GLN A 152 8.40 15.15 2.52
N ARG A 153 7.42 14.87 1.65
CA ARG A 153 6.67 13.60 1.71
C ARG A 153 7.56 12.40 1.41
N ILE A 154 8.47 12.54 0.45
CA ILE A 154 9.46 11.51 0.17
C ILE A 154 10.37 11.30 1.39
N ALA A 155 10.80 12.37 2.05
CA ALA A 155 11.58 12.25 3.28
C ALA A 155 10.82 11.50 4.39
N GLU A 156 9.52 11.72 4.54
CA GLU A 156 8.69 10.98 5.49
C GLU A 156 8.65 9.47 5.19
N TYR A 157 8.43 9.06 3.93
CA TYR A 157 8.49 7.63 3.57
C TYR A 157 9.86 7.02 3.80
N ILE A 158 10.93 7.78 3.56
CA ILE A 158 12.29 7.31 3.79
C ILE A 158 12.56 7.15 5.28
N ALA A 159 12.08 8.07 6.13
CA ALA A 159 12.17 7.92 7.57
C ALA A 159 11.47 6.62 8.04
N GLU A 160 10.30 6.31 7.46
CA GLU A 160 9.63 5.04 7.71
C GLU A 160 10.42 3.83 7.21
N CYS A 161 11.02 3.90 6.02
CA CYS A 161 11.86 2.82 5.50
C CYS A 161 13.07 2.57 6.41
N LYS A 162 13.70 3.63 6.94
CA LYS A 162 14.81 3.51 7.90
C LYS A 162 14.36 2.88 9.21
N ASP A 163 13.24 3.34 9.79
CA ASP A 163 12.70 2.82 11.05
C ASP A 163 12.30 1.34 10.92
N LEU A 164 11.73 0.97 9.78
CA LEU A 164 11.27 -0.39 9.50
C LEU A 164 12.33 -1.25 8.81
N GLU A 165 13.53 -0.74 8.55
CA GLU A 165 14.63 -1.46 7.87
C GLU A 165 14.33 -1.94 6.43
N VAL A 166 13.40 -1.28 5.74
CA VAL A 166 13.16 -1.45 4.29
C VAL A 166 14.34 -0.87 3.51
N LYS A 167 14.88 -1.64 2.56
CA LYS A 167 16.13 -1.28 1.85
C LYS A 167 15.90 -0.61 0.51
N TYR A 168 14.82 -0.96 -0.18
CA TYR A 168 14.51 -0.48 -1.52
C TYR A 168 13.09 0.09 -1.56
N LEU A 169 12.96 1.31 -2.06
CA LEU A 169 11.68 1.99 -2.22
C LEU A 169 11.55 2.54 -3.65
N SER A 170 10.62 1.99 -4.42
CA SER A 170 10.34 2.40 -5.79
C SER A 170 9.04 3.17 -5.88
N PHE A 171 9.02 4.31 -6.56
CA PHE A 171 7.79 5.03 -6.92
C PHE A 171 7.56 4.99 -8.42
N TRP A 172 6.33 4.75 -8.84
CA TRP A 172 5.93 4.88 -10.24
C TRP A 172 5.35 6.25 -10.54
N ALA A 173 6.19 7.17 -11.01
CA ALA A 173 5.82 8.56 -11.23
C ALA A 173 5.12 8.81 -12.57
N LEU A 174 5.57 8.14 -13.63
CA LEU A 174 5.01 8.30 -14.98
C LEU A 174 5.20 7.03 -15.80
N SER A 175 4.10 6.44 -16.29
CA SER A 175 4.18 5.30 -17.20
C SER A 175 4.50 5.70 -18.63
N THR A 176 4.97 4.75 -19.43
CA THR A 176 5.20 4.96 -20.87
C THR A 176 3.90 5.31 -21.61
N GLU A 177 2.79 4.66 -21.28
CA GLU A 177 1.47 4.96 -21.84
C GLU A 177 1.01 6.36 -21.43
N ASN A 178 1.24 6.75 -20.17
CA ASN A 178 0.87 8.07 -19.70
C ASN A 178 1.69 9.19 -20.34
N LEU A 179 2.94 8.93 -20.72
CA LEU A 179 3.74 9.89 -21.48
C LEU A 179 3.13 10.13 -22.88
N THR A 180 2.64 9.07 -23.54
CA THR A 180 2.16 9.14 -24.93
C THR A 180 0.67 9.50 -25.07
N GLU A 181 -0.16 9.15 -24.09
CA GLU A 181 -1.62 9.28 -24.19
C GLU A 181 -2.19 10.53 -23.51
N ARG A 182 -1.45 11.16 -22.58
CA ARG A 182 -1.93 12.35 -21.86
C ARG A 182 -1.71 13.62 -22.68
N ASP A 183 -2.48 14.67 -22.35
CA ASP A 183 -2.30 16.00 -22.92
C ASP A 183 -0.82 16.44 -22.76
N PRO A 184 -0.13 16.83 -23.83
CA PRO A 184 1.26 17.31 -23.77
C PRO A 184 1.47 18.44 -22.75
N LYS A 185 0.45 19.28 -22.51
CA LYS A 185 0.50 20.32 -21.46
C LYS A 185 0.52 19.73 -20.06
N GLU A 186 -0.23 18.65 -19.81
CA GLU A 186 -0.20 17.94 -18.53
C GLU A 186 1.17 17.30 -18.31
N VAL A 187 1.72 16.63 -19.33
CA VAL A 187 3.06 16.01 -19.28
C VAL A 187 4.14 17.06 -19.01
N LYS A 188 4.08 18.21 -19.68
CA LYS A 188 5.00 19.32 -19.43
C LYS A 188 4.96 19.79 -17.97
N VAL A 189 3.77 19.95 -17.39
CA VAL A 189 3.63 20.35 -15.97
C VAL A 189 4.24 19.32 -15.02
N ILE A 190 4.16 18.03 -15.33
CA ILE A 190 4.81 16.97 -14.53
C ILE A 190 6.34 17.12 -14.57
N PHE A 191 6.92 17.32 -15.75
CA PHE A 191 8.37 17.53 -15.88
C PHE A 191 8.85 18.83 -15.26
N ASP A 192 8.12 19.94 -15.47
CA ASP A 192 8.44 21.22 -14.82
C ASP A 192 8.43 21.07 -13.30
N GLN A 193 7.43 20.38 -12.74
CA GLN A 193 7.32 20.14 -11.30
C GLN A 193 8.43 19.23 -10.76
N LEU A 194 8.81 18.18 -11.51
CA LEU A 194 9.96 17.34 -11.16
C LEU A 194 11.24 18.19 -11.11
N LEU A 195 11.51 18.94 -12.18
CA LEU A 195 12.70 19.78 -12.29
C LEU A 195 12.80 20.79 -11.15
N ASN A 196 11.68 21.44 -10.80
CA ASN A 196 11.62 22.39 -9.68
C ASN A 196 11.94 21.75 -8.32
N ASN A 197 11.72 20.44 -8.18
CA ASN A 197 11.93 19.72 -6.92
C ASN A 197 13.28 18.98 -6.87
N LEU A 198 13.98 18.80 -8.01
CA LEU A 198 15.20 17.99 -8.09
C LEU A 198 16.33 18.50 -7.20
N GLN A 199 16.50 19.83 -7.09
CA GLN A 199 17.51 20.38 -6.20
C GLN A 199 17.23 20.02 -4.73
N GLU A 200 15.98 20.18 -4.28
CA GLU A 200 15.60 19.83 -2.91
C GLU A 200 15.65 18.31 -2.68
N TYR A 201 15.30 17.50 -3.68
CA TYR A 201 15.53 16.05 -3.63
C TYR A 201 17.01 15.71 -3.44
N LYS A 202 17.91 16.38 -4.17
CA LYS A 202 19.36 16.18 -4.03
C LYS A 202 19.83 16.51 -2.62
N ASP A 203 19.39 17.63 -2.06
CA ASP A 203 19.77 18.07 -0.72
C ASP A 203 19.28 17.07 0.34
N ILE A 204 18.01 16.64 0.25
CA ILE A 204 17.43 15.63 1.15
C ILE A 204 18.16 14.29 0.98
N MET A 205 18.32 13.78 -0.24
CA MET A 205 18.90 12.46 -0.47
C MET A 205 20.36 12.38 -0.05
N THR A 206 21.12 13.47 -0.24
CA THR A 206 22.50 13.55 0.25
C THR A 206 22.53 13.56 1.78
N ARG A 207 21.75 14.44 2.42
CA ARG A 207 21.67 14.53 3.88
C ARG A 207 21.22 13.23 4.54
N GLU A 208 20.22 12.58 3.94
CA GLU A 208 19.59 11.38 4.47
C GLU A 208 20.30 10.10 4.04
N ASN A 209 21.43 10.17 3.33
CA ASN A 209 22.19 9.02 2.84
C ASN A 209 21.33 8.05 1.99
N ILE A 210 20.55 8.60 1.07
CA ILE A 210 19.67 7.87 0.14
C ILE A 210 20.36 7.74 -1.21
N ARG A 211 20.41 6.54 -1.79
CA ARG A 211 20.89 6.33 -3.15
C ARG A 211 19.74 6.40 -4.15
N PHE A 212 19.79 7.35 -5.07
CA PHE A 212 18.77 7.52 -6.09
C PHE A 212 19.11 6.77 -7.38
N ARG A 213 18.10 6.21 -8.04
CA ARG A 213 18.17 5.70 -9.42
C ARG A 213 16.90 6.02 -10.19
N HIS A 214 17.04 6.48 -11.43
CA HIS A 214 15.96 6.53 -12.40
C HIS A 214 15.81 5.15 -13.07
N LEU A 215 14.56 4.68 -13.21
CA LEU A 215 14.22 3.51 -14.02
C LEU A 215 13.28 3.96 -15.15
N GLY A 216 13.55 3.52 -16.39
CA GLY A 216 12.73 3.84 -17.57
C GLY A 216 13.52 4.45 -18.71
N ARG A 217 12.79 4.88 -19.74
CA ARG A 217 13.36 5.45 -20.95
C ARG A 217 13.93 6.84 -20.71
N LYS A 218 15.05 7.14 -21.37
CA LYS A 218 15.69 8.47 -21.32
C LYS A 218 15.50 9.26 -22.62
N ASP A 219 15.22 8.60 -23.74
CA ASP A 219 15.19 9.19 -25.08
C ASP A 219 14.01 10.13 -25.35
N ARG A 220 12.99 10.13 -24.49
CA ARG A 220 11.75 10.93 -24.65
C ARG A 220 11.58 12.04 -23.63
N MET A 221 12.55 12.19 -22.71
CA MET A 221 12.48 13.19 -21.66
C MET A 221 13.14 14.51 -22.08
N PRO A 222 12.67 15.66 -21.57
CA PRO A 222 13.34 16.94 -21.81
C PRO A 222 14.78 16.91 -21.30
N ARG A 223 15.71 17.48 -22.09
CA ARG A 223 17.14 17.49 -21.76
C ARG A 223 17.45 18.05 -20.36
N PRO A 224 16.85 19.17 -19.90
CA PRO A 224 17.11 19.67 -18.55
C PRO A 224 16.73 18.69 -17.43
N VAL A 225 15.69 17.89 -17.63
CA VAL A 225 15.28 16.86 -16.66
C VAL A 225 16.31 15.73 -16.63
N LEU A 226 16.79 15.29 -17.80
CA LEU A 226 17.81 14.24 -17.90
C LEU A 226 19.12 14.64 -17.23
N ASP A 227 19.60 15.85 -17.49
CA ASP A 227 20.85 16.34 -16.92
C ASP A 227 20.75 16.44 -15.38
N ALA A 228 19.62 16.94 -14.86
CA ALA A 228 19.38 17.04 -13.42
C ALA A 228 19.20 15.66 -12.74
N LEU A 229 18.55 14.70 -13.41
CA LEU A 229 18.46 13.32 -12.91
C LEU A 229 19.84 12.66 -12.85
N ALA A 230 20.66 12.84 -13.89
CA ALA A 230 22.02 12.29 -13.93
C ALA A 230 22.91 12.87 -12.82
N GLU A 231 22.80 14.19 -12.57
CA GLU A 231 23.50 14.84 -11.46
C GLU A 231 23.07 14.27 -10.10
N LEU A 232 21.77 14.02 -9.91
CA LEU A 232 21.24 13.40 -8.69
C LEU A 232 21.72 11.96 -8.51
N GLU A 233 21.69 11.14 -9.57
CA GLU A 233 22.21 9.77 -9.54
C GLU A 233 23.69 9.74 -9.15
N GLU A 234 24.51 10.63 -9.74
CA GLU A 234 25.94 10.72 -9.46
C GLU A 234 26.21 11.20 -8.03
N ALA A 235 25.51 12.24 -7.57
CA ALA A 235 25.68 12.80 -6.22
C ALA A 235 25.34 11.78 -5.12
N THR A 236 24.46 10.82 -5.40
CA THR A 236 23.94 9.86 -4.41
C THR A 236 24.45 8.43 -4.60
N LYS A 237 25.33 8.18 -5.59
CA LYS A 237 25.72 6.81 -6.00
C LYS A 237 26.34 5.96 -4.88
N ASN A 238 27.02 6.60 -3.94
CA ASN A 238 27.73 5.95 -2.83
C ASN A 238 26.89 5.86 -1.55
N ASN A 239 25.65 6.36 -1.59
CA ASN A 239 24.78 6.34 -0.43
C ASN A 239 24.26 4.91 -0.16
N THR A 240 24.01 4.59 1.12
CA THR A 240 23.79 3.20 1.55
C THR A 240 22.61 2.98 2.50
N ALA A 241 21.97 4.03 3.03
CA ALA A 241 20.92 3.83 4.02
C ALA A 241 19.64 3.23 3.41
N VAL A 242 19.17 3.80 2.31
CA VAL A 242 18.01 3.34 1.53
C VAL A 242 18.30 3.58 0.05
N SER A 243 17.93 2.64 -0.82
CA SER A 243 17.95 2.84 -2.26
C SER A 243 16.55 3.22 -2.76
N MET A 244 16.42 4.42 -3.31
CA MET A 244 15.18 4.93 -3.87
C MET A 244 15.20 4.89 -5.39
N GLN A 245 14.16 4.34 -5.99
CA GLN A 245 13.97 4.32 -7.44
C GLN A 245 12.79 5.21 -7.84
N LEU A 246 12.97 5.98 -8.90
CA LEU A 246 11.89 6.71 -9.56
C LEU A 246 11.66 6.12 -10.95
N CYS A 247 10.55 5.41 -11.12
CA CYS A 247 10.13 4.87 -12.41
C CYS A 247 9.43 5.98 -13.20
N LEU A 248 10.11 6.49 -14.23
CA LEU A 248 9.68 7.65 -15.02
C LEU A 248 9.87 7.33 -16.51
N ASP A 249 8.79 7.49 -17.30
CA ASP A 249 8.66 6.86 -18.63
C ASP A 249 9.04 5.37 -18.57
N TYR A 250 8.43 4.68 -17.60
CA TYR A 250 8.66 3.26 -17.33
C TYR A 250 7.39 2.45 -17.56
N GLY A 251 7.51 1.36 -18.31
CA GLY A 251 6.51 0.31 -18.41
C GLY A 251 7.19 -1.06 -18.46
N GLY A 252 6.72 -2.05 -17.71
CA GLY A 252 7.39 -3.35 -17.60
C GLY A 252 7.49 -4.12 -18.92
N ARG A 253 6.53 -3.94 -19.83
CA ARG A 253 6.62 -4.51 -21.19
C ARG A 253 7.72 -3.83 -22.02
N ASP A 254 7.80 -2.51 -21.97
CA ASP A 254 8.86 -1.74 -22.64
C ASP A 254 10.24 -2.06 -22.06
N ASP A 255 10.35 -2.23 -20.74
CA ASP A 255 11.59 -2.65 -20.05
C ASP A 255 12.09 -4.00 -20.56
N ILE A 256 11.22 -5.00 -20.69
CA ILE A 256 11.56 -6.31 -21.27
C ILE A 256 12.02 -6.17 -22.73
N VAL A 257 11.31 -5.40 -23.56
CA VAL A 257 11.70 -5.18 -24.96
C VAL A 257 13.08 -4.53 -25.05
N ARG A 258 13.35 -3.51 -24.23
CA ARG A 258 14.66 -2.86 -24.20
C ARG A 258 15.75 -3.79 -23.68
N ALA A 259 15.47 -4.62 -22.66
CA ALA A 259 16.41 -5.62 -22.17
C ALA A 259 16.79 -6.62 -23.27
N VAL A 260 15.81 -7.14 -24.01
CA VAL A 260 16.05 -8.06 -25.14
C VAL A 260 16.90 -7.41 -26.23
N ASN A 261 16.60 -6.16 -26.63
CA ASN A 261 17.43 -5.45 -27.61
C ASN A 261 18.87 -5.26 -27.11
N LYS A 262 19.07 -4.85 -25.85
CA LYS A 262 20.42 -4.74 -25.24
C LYS A 262 21.16 -6.09 -25.25
N MET A 263 20.45 -7.21 -25.04
CA MET A 263 21.04 -8.56 -25.09
C MET A 263 21.46 -8.95 -26.51
N ILE A 264 20.64 -8.65 -27.51
CA ILE A 264 20.96 -8.89 -28.93
C ILE A 264 22.20 -8.08 -29.31
N ASP A 265 22.24 -6.79 -28.97
CA ASP A 265 23.37 -5.90 -29.26
C ASP A 265 24.67 -6.37 -28.57
N ALA A 266 24.55 -6.95 -27.38
CA ALA A 266 25.66 -7.55 -26.64
C ALA A 266 26.06 -8.95 -27.14
N GLY A 267 25.35 -9.52 -28.12
CA GLY A 267 25.65 -10.84 -28.69
C GLY A 267 25.37 -12.00 -27.74
N VAL A 268 24.43 -11.85 -26.81
CA VAL A 268 24.04 -12.90 -25.86
C VAL A 268 23.38 -14.06 -26.60
N LYS A 269 23.96 -15.26 -26.47
CA LYS A 269 23.47 -16.48 -27.15
C LYS A 269 22.61 -17.38 -26.27
N GLU A 270 22.86 -17.37 -24.97
CA GLU A 270 22.13 -18.17 -23.99
C GLU A 270 21.38 -17.26 -23.01
N VAL A 271 20.09 -17.50 -22.88
CA VAL A 271 19.19 -16.66 -22.07
C VAL A 271 18.67 -17.47 -20.89
N THR A 272 18.94 -16.97 -19.70
CA THR A 272 18.40 -17.47 -18.44
C THR A 272 17.62 -16.36 -17.73
N GLU A 273 16.88 -16.69 -16.66
CA GLU A 273 16.23 -15.69 -15.81
C GLU A 273 17.24 -14.68 -15.24
N SER A 274 18.43 -15.15 -14.85
CA SER A 274 19.53 -14.27 -14.41
C SER A 274 20.01 -13.36 -15.54
N THR A 275 20.10 -13.89 -16.77
CA THR A 275 20.47 -13.09 -17.94
C THR A 275 19.45 -11.97 -18.15
N ILE A 276 18.15 -12.28 -18.16
CA ILE A 276 17.10 -11.25 -18.33
C ILE A 276 17.22 -10.18 -17.23
N SER A 277 17.34 -10.60 -15.97
CA SER A 277 17.42 -9.71 -14.81
C SER A 277 18.57 -8.71 -14.86
N GLN A 278 19.71 -9.09 -15.46
CA GLN A 278 20.87 -8.21 -15.63
C GLN A 278 20.70 -7.13 -16.70
N TYR A 279 19.76 -7.31 -17.65
CA TYR A 279 19.54 -6.38 -18.76
C TYR A 279 18.31 -5.48 -18.59
N LEU A 280 17.44 -5.79 -17.63
CA LEU A 280 16.35 -4.91 -17.19
C LEU A 280 16.90 -3.62 -16.54
N ASP A 281 16.12 -2.55 -16.54
CA ASP A 281 16.52 -1.29 -15.89
C ASP A 281 16.76 -1.45 -14.40
N SER A 282 16.05 -2.39 -13.76
CA SER A 282 16.19 -2.74 -12.35
C SER A 282 17.44 -3.59 -12.04
N ALA A 283 18.35 -3.79 -12.98
CA ALA A 283 19.55 -4.61 -12.75
C ALA A 283 20.28 -4.20 -11.45
N GLY A 284 20.61 -5.21 -10.65
CA GLY A 284 21.24 -5.06 -9.33
C GLY A 284 20.28 -4.67 -8.19
N LEU A 285 18.97 -4.58 -8.44
CA LEU A 285 17.95 -4.46 -7.40
C LEU A 285 17.31 -5.84 -7.15
N PRO A 286 16.91 -6.16 -5.91
CA PRO A 286 16.08 -7.33 -5.66
C PRO A 286 14.68 -7.13 -6.24
N ASP A 287 13.99 -8.23 -6.50
CA ASP A 287 12.58 -8.20 -6.89
C ASP A 287 11.72 -7.56 -5.79
N PRO A 288 10.61 -6.89 -6.16
CA PRO A 288 9.70 -6.30 -5.19
C PRO A 288 9.02 -7.38 -4.35
N ASP A 289 9.11 -7.21 -3.04
CA ASP A 289 8.36 -8.02 -2.06
C ASP A 289 6.89 -7.59 -1.98
N LEU A 290 6.66 -6.28 -2.05
CA LEU A 290 5.33 -5.68 -1.85
C LEU A 290 5.10 -4.56 -2.86
N ILE A 291 3.96 -4.63 -3.55
CA ILE A 291 3.46 -3.55 -4.41
C ILE A 291 2.22 -2.94 -3.77
N ILE A 292 2.31 -1.66 -3.43
CA ILE A 292 1.24 -0.85 -2.86
C ILE A 292 0.62 -0.04 -3.99
N ARG A 293 -0.70 -0.12 -4.15
CA ARG A 293 -1.45 0.78 -5.04
C ARG A 293 -2.58 1.47 -4.31
N THR A 294 -2.60 2.79 -4.44
CA THR A 294 -3.62 3.68 -3.87
C THR A 294 -4.85 3.81 -4.78
N SER A 295 -5.86 4.55 -4.32
CA SER A 295 -7.09 4.93 -5.04
C SER A 295 -8.14 3.86 -5.35
N GLY A 296 -7.95 2.62 -4.87
CA GLY A 296 -8.94 1.53 -4.98
C GLY A 296 -8.87 0.71 -6.27
N GLU A 297 -7.91 0.99 -7.15
CA GLU A 297 -7.73 0.21 -8.39
C GLU A 297 -6.98 -1.09 -8.10
N HIS A 298 -7.53 -2.24 -8.51
CA HIS A 298 -6.96 -3.57 -8.24
C HIS A 298 -6.21 -4.14 -9.45
N ARG A 299 -5.09 -3.51 -9.83
CA ARG A 299 -4.19 -3.98 -10.89
C ARG A 299 -2.80 -3.40 -10.73
N THR A 300 -1.76 -4.06 -11.25
CA THR A 300 -0.39 -3.51 -11.26
C THR A 300 -0.20 -2.48 -12.38
N SER A 301 -1.07 -2.50 -13.40
CA SER A 301 -0.93 -1.68 -14.61
C SER A 301 0.41 -1.86 -15.35
N GLY A 302 1.14 -2.95 -15.09
CA GLY A 302 2.40 -3.24 -15.79
C GLY A 302 3.66 -2.68 -15.15
N ILE A 303 3.60 -2.13 -13.92
CA ILE A 303 4.83 -1.83 -13.16
C ILE A 303 5.62 -3.12 -12.93
N MET A 304 6.92 -3.08 -13.19
CA MET A 304 7.87 -4.16 -12.94
C MET A 304 7.36 -5.55 -13.37
N ALA A 305 6.83 -5.67 -14.60
CA ALA A 305 6.07 -6.85 -15.03
C ALA A 305 6.82 -8.19 -14.92
N TYR A 306 8.15 -8.18 -15.01
CA TYR A 306 8.98 -9.37 -14.82
C TYR A 306 9.31 -9.60 -13.34
N GLN A 307 9.79 -8.55 -12.66
CA GLN A 307 10.26 -8.58 -11.28
C GLN A 307 9.11 -8.84 -10.29
N ALA A 308 7.90 -8.38 -10.61
CA ALA A 308 6.72 -8.45 -9.75
C ALA A 308 6.06 -9.83 -9.69
N THR A 309 6.63 -10.86 -10.32
CA THR A 309 6.01 -12.19 -10.46
C THR A 309 5.55 -12.79 -9.14
N TYR A 310 6.33 -12.61 -8.07
CA TYR A 310 6.03 -13.13 -6.73
C TYR A 310 5.72 -12.04 -5.70
N ALA A 311 5.50 -10.80 -6.16
CA ALA A 311 5.24 -9.69 -5.26
C ALA A 311 3.86 -9.82 -4.61
N GLU A 312 3.79 -9.55 -3.31
CA GLU A 312 2.53 -9.39 -2.61
C GLU A 312 1.88 -8.07 -3.04
N LEU A 313 0.55 -8.06 -3.19
CA LEU A 313 -0.19 -6.88 -3.66
C LEU A 313 -1.03 -6.29 -2.52
N TYR A 314 -0.86 -5.00 -2.24
CA TYR A 314 -1.67 -4.24 -1.29
C TYR A 314 -2.43 -3.13 -2.02
N PHE A 315 -3.76 -3.20 -1.99
CA PHE A 315 -4.64 -2.21 -2.60
C PHE A 315 -5.37 -1.43 -1.53
N THR A 316 -5.36 -0.10 -1.63
CA THR A 316 -6.09 0.78 -0.71
C THR A 316 -6.94 1.79 -1.46
N ASN A 317 -8.11 2.11 -0.90
CA ASN A 317 -9.02 3.14 -1.42
C ASN A 317 -8.55 4.57 -1.11
N ILE A 318 -7.49 4.74 -0.31
CA ILE A 318 -6.93 6.05 0.04
C ILE A 318 -6.24 6.63 -1.19
N TYR A 319 -6.50 7.89 -1.53
CA TYR A 319 -5.76 8.57 -2.60
C TYR A 319 -4.34 8.90 -2.16
N PHE A 320 -3.38 8.86 -3.09
CA PHE A 320 -1.98 9.07 -2.73
C PHE A 320 -1.65 10.38 -1.99
N PRO A 321 -2.31 11.54 -2.27
CA PRO A 321 -2.09 12.74 -1.46
C PRO A 321 -2.46 12.56 0.03
N ASP A 322 -3.40 11.67 0.35
CA ASP A 322 -3.81 11.34 1.73
C ASP A 322 -3.09 10.09 2.28
N PHE A 323 -2.36 9.35 1.43
CA PHE A 323 -1.56 8.21 1.84
C PHE A 323 -0.27 8.76 2.48
N GLY A 324 -0.18 8.70 3.80
CA GLY A 324 0.97 9.19 4.57
C GLY A 324 1.71 8.07 5.31
N PRO A 325 2.67 8.41 6.18
CA PRO A 325 3.51 7.45 6.93
C PRO A 325 2.72 6.38 7.68
N MET A 326 1.59 6.78 8.27
CA MET A 326 0.69 5.88 8.99
C MET A 326 0.08 4.80 8.09
N GLU A 327 -0.32 5.17 6.87
CA GLU A 327 -0.90 4.24 5.92
C GLU A 327 0.18 3.35 5.29
N PHE A 328 1.40 3.87 5.12
CA PHE A 328 2.56 3.08 4.74
C PHE A 328 2.88 2.00 5.79
N ARG A 329 2.94 2.36 7.08
CA ARG A 329 3.10 1.40 8.20
C ARG A 329 2.01 0.33 8.18
N ARG A 330 0.75 0.71 7.91
CA ARG A 330 -0.35 -0.27 7.77
C ARG A 330 -0.09 -1.23 6.61
N ALA A 331 0.36 -0.75 5.45
CA ALA A 331 0.71 -1.64 4.34
C ALA A 331 1.88 -2.59 4.70
N MET A 332 2.85 -2.15 5.49
CA MET A 332 3.94 -3.03 5.96
C MET A 332 3.44 -4.12 6.90
N LEU A 333 2.55 -3.76 7.83
CA LEU A 333 1.96 -4.76 8.72
C LEU A 333 1.08 -5.75 7.99
N ASP A 334 0.43 -5.32 6.91
CA ASP A 334 -0.37 -6.22 6.06
C ASP A 334 0.49 -7.33 5.52
N TYR A 335 1.60 -6.93 4.91
CA TYR A 335 2.60 -7.85 4.41
C TYR A 335 3.12 -8.79 5.51
N ALA A 336 3.44 -8.26 6.69
CA ALA A 336 3.94 -9.05 7.81
C ALA A 336 2.92 -10.08 8.36
N GLY A 337 1.63 -9.77 8.23
CA GLY A 337 0.52 -10.62 8.64
C GLY A 337 0.23 -11.77 7.67
N ARG A 338 0.74 -11.73 6.44
CA ARG A 338 0.52 -12.78 5.43
C ARG A 338 1.30 -14.05 5.79
N VAL A 339 0.63 -15.19 5.74
CA VAL A 339 1.30 -16.51 5.81
C VAL A 339 1.85 -16.80 4.43
N ARG A 340 3.18 -16.74 4.27
CA ARG A 340 3.82 -17.04 2.99
C ARG A 340 3.62 -18.51 2.62
N ARG A 341 2.89 -18.75 1.53
CA ARG A 341 2.77 -20.07 0.91
C ARG A 341 3.70 -20.13 -0.29
N PHE A 342 4.93 -20.58 -0.08
CA PHE A 342 5.85 -20.86 -1.18
C PHE A 342 5.46 -22.18 -1.86
N GLY A 343 4.29 -22.23 -2.51
CA GLY A 343 3.84 -23.37 -3.31
C GLY A 343 3.44 -24.65 -2.55
N GLY A 344 3.39 -24.63 -1.21
CA GLY A 344 2.88 -25.75 -0.41
C GLY A 344 1.35 -25.84 -0.43
N THR A 345 0.81 -27.08 -0.41
CA THR A 345 -0.64 -27.33 -0.36
C THR A 345 -1.23 -26.92 0.99
N ALA A 346 -2.49 -26.48 1.00
CA ALA A 346 -3.21 -26.03 2.20
C ALA A 346 -3.27 -27.07 3.35
N GLU A 347 -3.07 -28.36 3.05
CA GLU A 347 -3.00 -29.43 4.05
C GLU A 347 -1.69 -29.43 4.85
N ALA A 348 -0.58 -28.99 4.27
CA ALA A 348 0.70 -28.89 4.98
C ALA A 348 0.67 -27.76 6.03
N ASP A 349 -0.05 -26.66 5.74
CA ASP A 349 -0.21 -25.51 6.63
C ASP A 349 -1.07 -25.83 7.87
N LEU A 350 -2.09 -26.68 7.71
CA LEU A 350 -2.95 -27.12 8.82
C LEU A 350 -2.19 -28.02 9.82
N LYS A 351 -1.28 -28.86 9.34
CA LYS A 351 -0.41 -29.66 10.22
C LYS A 351 0.60 -28.81 10.98
N ASN A 352 1.32 -27.92 10.30
CA ASN A 352 2.33 -27.07 10.95
C ASN A 352 1.74 -26.09 11.98
N SER A 353 0.53 -25.57 11.72
CA SER A 353 -0.16 -24.68 12.68
C SER A 353 -0.76 -25.43 13.89
N SER A 354 -1.05 -26.73 13.75
CA SER A 354 -1.50 -27.58 14.84
C SER A 354 -0.34 -28.00 15.77
N GLU A 355 0.83 -28.31 15.20
CA GLU A 355 2.03 -28.68 15.96
C GLU A 355 2.64 -27.48 16.71
N ALA A 356 2.64 -26.29 16.12
CA ALA A 356 3.08 -25.07 16.79
C ALA A 356 2.21 -24.67 18.00
N LYS A 357 0.92 -25.03 17.99
CA LYS A 357 0.00 -24.78 19.13
C LYS A 357 0.12 -25.83 20.24
N LEU A 358 0.70 -26.99 19.96
CA LEU A 358 0.92 -28.05 20.94
C LEU A 358 2.23 -27.82 21.72
N ALA A 359 3.27 -27.27 21.07
CA ALA A 359 4.55 -26.97 21.71
C ALA A 359 4.45 -25.82 22.74
N ASP A 360 3.56 -24.86 22.53
CA ASP A 360 3.39 -23.66 23.38
C ASP A 360 2.55 -23.92 24.66
N LYS A 361 2.07 -25.15 24.86
CA LYS A 361 1.33 -25.57 26.07
C LYS A 361 2.15 -26.45 27.02
N SER A 362 3.40 -26.72 26.69
CA SER A 362 4.30 -27.61 27.44
C SER A 362 5.59 -26.93 27.93
N GLY A 363 5.63 -25.59 27.99
CA GLY A 363 6.73 -24.80 28.53
C GLY A 363 6.36 -24.13 29.84
#